data_AF-A0AAD4C2R2-F1
#
_entry.id   AF-A0AAD4C2R2-F1
#
_cell.length_a   1.000
_cell.length_b   1.000
_cell.length_c   1.000
_cell.angle_alpha   90.00
_cell.angle_beta   90.00
_cell.angle_gamma   90.00
#
_symmetry.space_group_name_H-M   'P 1'
#
loop_
_entity.id
_entity.type
_entity.pdbx_description
1 polymer ?
#
loop_
_entity_poly.entity_id
_entity_poly.type
_entity_poly.pdbx_seq_one_letter_code
_entity_poly.pdbx_strand_id
1 'polypeptide(L)' 'IPRPPNAFMVFRSWLWNKDNLKSIERDNRNVSRIAGRYWNALSEAERAPFRSLAEEAKARHAQLYPEYRYSP' A
#
# COMPACT_ATOMS: atom_id res chain seq x y z
N ILE A 1 -8.06 -13.15 -9.25
CA ILE A 1 -6.73 -12.50 -9.10
C ILE A 1 -6.91 -11.24 -8.24
N PRO A 2 -6.20 -11.09 -7.10
CA PRO A 2 -6.34 -9.93 -6.23
C PRO A 2 -5.85 -8.66 -6.91
N ARG A 3 -6.38 -7.49 -6.53
CA ARG A 3 -5.99 -6.20 -7.13
C ARG A 3 -4.52 -5.90 -6.83
N PRO A 4 -3.77 -5.28 -7.76
CA PRO A 4 -2.46 -4.73 -7.44
C PRO A 4 -2.59 -3.63 -6.37
N PRO A 5 -1.67 -3.57 -5.40
CA PRO A 5 -1.72 -2.57 -4.35
C PRO A 5 -1.43 -1.17 -4.90
N ASN A 6 -2.21 -0.17 -4.47
CA ASN A 6 -1.88 1.23 -4.72
C ASN A 6 -0.81 1.75 -3.75
N ALA A 7 -0.33 2.97 -3.96
CA ALA A 7 0.75 3.57 -3.15
C ALA A 7 0.45 3.56 -1.64
N PHE A 8 -0.80 3.82 -1.24
CA PHE A 8 -1.21 3.78 0.16
C PHE A 8 -1.17 2.35 0.73
N MET A 9 -1.59 1.35 -0.03
CA MET A 9 -1.54 -0.05 0.40
C MET A 9 -0.11 -0.56 0.54
N VAL A 10 0.79 -0.13 -0.35
CA VAL A 10 2.25 -0.36 -0.21
C VAL A 10 2.77 0.29 1.07
N PHE A 11 2.45 1.57 1.30
CA PHE A 11 2.84 2.29 2.51
C PHE A 11 2.32 1.64 3.79
N ARG A 12 1.04 1.27 3.84
CA ARG A 12 0.43 0.61 5.00
C ARG A 12 1.13 -0.71 5.32
N SER A 13 1.45 -1.51 4.30
CA SER A 13 2.21 -2.75 4.48
C SER A 13 3.62 -2.49 5.00
N TRP A 14 4.29 -1.48 4.46
CA TRP A 14 5.60 -1.05 4.95
C TRP A 14 5.54 -0.61 6.42
N LEU A 15 4.56 0.22 6.79
CA LEU A 15 4.36 0.73 8.14
C LEU A 15 4.04 -0.41 9.13
N TRP A 16 3.19 -1.35 8.71
CA TRP A 16 2.87 -2.55 9.48
C TRP A 16 4.10 -3.40 9.82
N ASN A 17 5.02 -3.53 8.87
CA ASN A 17 6.23 -4.35 9.02
C ASN A 17 7.39 -3.59 9.69
N LYS A 18 7.62 -2.34 9.31
CA LYS A 18 8.79 -1.55 9.73
C LYS A 18 8.68 -1.06 11.17
N ASP A 19 7.54 -0.48 11.54
CA ASP A 19 7.36 0.10 12.88
C ASP A 19 6.85 -0.92 13.90
N ASN A 20 6.92 -2.21 13.55
CA ASN A 20 6.38 -3.31 14.33
C ASN A 20 4.95 -3.02 14.81
N LEU A 21 4.15 -2.31 13.99
CA LEU A 21 2.79 -1.90 14.36
C LEU A 21 1.94 -3.10 14.73
N LYS A 22 2.25 -4.29 14.19
CA LYS A 22 1.68 -5.57 14.61
C LYS A 22 1.78 -5.88 16.11
N SER A 23 2.81 -5.39 16.80
CA SER A 23 2.99 -5.56 18.25
C SER A 23 2.29 -4.49 19.07
N ILE A 24 2.00 -3.33 18.46
CA ILE A 24 1.41 -2.17 19.12
C ILE A 24 -0.11 -2.16 18.95
N GLU A 25 -0.60 -2.47 17.77
CA GLU A 25 -2.02 -2.45 17.41
C GLU A 25 -2.36 -3.61 16.48
N ARG A 26 -3.28 -4.47 16.90
CA ARG A 26 -3.73 -5.64 16.12
C ARG A 26 -5.04 -5.40 15.40
N ASP A 27 -5.79 -4.36 15.78
CA ASP A 27 -7.02 -3.99 15.09
C ASP A 27 -6.70 -3.27 13.77
N ASN A 28 -6.95 -3.98 12.67
CA ASN A 28 -6.75 -3.48 11.31
C ASN A 28 -7.50 -2.17 11.02
N ARG A 29 -8.60 -1.87 11.73
CA ARG A 29 -9.34 -0.60 11.61
C ARG A 29 -8.51 0.56 12.15
N ASN A 30 -7.90 0.39 13.31
CA ASN A 30 -7.04 1.39 13.94
C ASN A 30 -5.75 1.58 13.13
N VAL A 31 -5.14 0.48 12.67
CA VAL A 31 -3.96 0.52 11.79
C VAL A 31 -4.22 1.35 10.55
N SER A 32 -5.38 1.18 9.92
CA SER A 32 -5.73 1.92 8.71
C SER A 32 -5.97 3.41 9.00
N ARG A 33 -6.55 3.75 10.15
CA ARG A 33 -6.68 5.14 10.61
C ARG A 33 -5.31 5.77 10.89
N ILE A 34 -4.41 5.05 11.56
CA ILE A 34 -3.05 5.52 11.88
C ILE A 34 -2.25 5.72 10.58
N ALA A 35 -2.21 4.71 9.71
CA ALA A 35 -1.55 4.81 8.42
C ALA A 35 -2.11 5.95 7.57
N GLY A 36 -3.42 6.18 7.58
CA GLY A 36 -4.04 7.32 6.88
C GLY A 36 -3.54 8.67 7.39
N ARG A 37 -3.38 8.83 8.71
CA ARG A 37 -2.82 10.06 9.31
C ARG A 37 -1.36 10.27 8.89
N TYR A 38 -0.52 9.25 9.01
CA TYR A 38 0.89 9.35 8.60
C TYR A 38 1.01 9.63 7.10
N TRP A 39 0.28 8.89 6.26
CA TRP A 39 0.28 9.09 4.82
C TRP A 39 -0.06 10.52 4.45
N ASN A 40 -1.09 11.10 5.06
CA ASN A 40 -1.49 12.49 4.84
C ASN A 40 -0.45 13.51 5.33
N ALA A 41 0.35 13.17 6.34
CA ALA A 41 1.44 14.00 6.83
C ALA A 41 2.72 13.90 5.98
N LEU A 42 2.91 12.82 5.22
CA LEU A 42 4.07 12.69 4.32
C LEU A 42 4.07 13.76 3.24
N SER A 43 5.25 14.32 2.96
CA SER A 43 5.52 15.15 1.81
C SER A 43 5.45 14.36 0.50
N GLU A 44 5.37 15.06 -0.63
CA GLU A 44 5.36 14.41 -1.94
C GLU A 44 6.65 13.61 -2.22
N ALA A 45 7.80 14.11 -1.77
CA ALA A 45 9.07 13.42 -1.88
C ALA A 45 9.08 12.09 -1.11
N GLU A 46 8.47 12.06 0.09
CA GLU A 46 8.34 10.84 0.88
C GLU A 46 7.31 9.87 0.29
N ARG A 47 6.27 10.37 -0.39
CA ARG A 47 5.28 9.54 -1.09
C ARG A 47 5.80 8.99 -2.42
N ALA A 48 6.74 9.68 -3.07
CA ALA A 48 7.31 9.30 -4.35
C ALA A 48 7.77 7.83 -4.44
N PRO A 49 8.58 7.29 -3.50
CA PRO A 49 9.00 5.89 -3.56
C PRO A 49 7.81 4.92 -3.52
N PHE A 50 6.78 5.20 -2.72
CA PHE A 50 5.59 4.35 -2.64
C PHE A 50 4.73 4.41 -3.91
N ARG A 51 4.69 5.57 -4.59
CA ARG A 51 4.06 5.71 -5.90
C ARG A 51 4.80 4.87 -6.95
N SER A 52 6.12 4.97 -7.02
CA SER A 52 6.92 4.18 -7.96
C SER A 52 6.75 2.68 -7.75
N LEU A 53 6.78 2.22 -6.48
CA LEU A 53 6.55 0.81 -6.15
C LEU A 53 5.14 0.32 -6.52
N ALA A 54 4.13 1.18 -6.37
CA ALA A 54 2.77 0.83 -6.77
C ALA A 54 2.61 0.72 -8.29
N GLU A 55 3.24 1.62 -9.05
CA GLU A 55 3.25 1.52 -10.52
C GLU A 55 4.01 0.28 -10.99
N GLU A 56 5.14 -0.07 -10.36
CA GLU A 56 5.86 -1.31 -10.66
C GLU A 56 4.99 -2.55 -10.34
N ALA A 57 4.31 -2.56 -9.20
CA ALA A 57 3.41 -3.65 -8.83
C ALA A 57 2.24 -3.79 -9.81
N LYS A 58 1.67 -2.67 -10.27
CA LYS A 58 0.62 -2.64 -11.28
C LYS A 58 1.13 -3.13 -12.65
N ALA A 59 2.32 -2.71 -13.06
CA ALA A 59 2.93 -3.15 -14.31
C ALA A 59 3.23 -4.66 -14.29
N ARG A 60 3.83 -5.17 -13.21
CA ARG A 60 4.03 -6.62 -13.03
C ARG A 60 2.72 -7.39 -13.03
N HIS A 61 1.68 -6.87 -12.38
CA HIS A 61 0.37 -7.50 -12.39
C HIS A 61 -0.22 -7.57 -13.80
N ALA A 62 -0.10 -6.51 -14.59
CA ALA A 62 -0.56 -6.49 -15.98
C ALA A 62 0.22 -7.48 -16.86
N GLN A 63 1.53 -7.63 -16.65
CA GLN A 63 2.37 -8.60 -17.35
C GLN A 63 2.02 -10.05 -16.98
N LEU A 64 1.82 -10.32 -15.68
CA LEU A 64 1.48 -11.66 -15.17
C LEU A 64 0.05 -12.07 -15.52
N TYR A 65 -0.85 -11.10 -15.60
CA TYR A 65 -2.27 -11.31 -15.84
C TYR A 65 -2.79 -10.37 -16.93
N PRO A 66 -2.43 -10.60 -18.20
CA PRO A 66 -2.83 -9.72 -19.31
C PRO A 66 -4.35 -9.68 -19.53
N GLU A 67 -5.03 -10.80 -19.27
CA GLU A 67 -6.51 -10.92 -19.33
C GLU A 67 -7.20 -10.44 -18.04
N TYR A 68 -6.46 -9.85 -17.10
CA TYR A 68 -7.06 -9.39 -15.86
C TYR A 68 -7.99 -8.20 -16.08
N ARG A 69 -9.27 -8.43 -15.78
CA ARG A 69 -10.27 -7.37 -15.68
C ARG A 69 -10.86 -7.38 -14.28
N TYR A 70 -10.87 -6.21 -13.64
CA TYR A 70 -11.54 -6.05 -12.35
C TYR A 70 -13.06 -6.12 -12.54
N SER A 71 -13.69 -7.10 -11.89
CA SER A 71 -15.14 -7.18 -11.73
C SER A 71 -15.44 -7.02 -10.23
N PRO A 72 -16.08 -5.92 -9.80
CA PRO A 72 -16.45 -5.68 -8.42
C PRO A 72 -17.50 -6.66 -7.90
#